data_AF-A0ABD0RU03-F1
#
_entry.id   AF-A0ABD0RU03-F1
#
_cell.length_a   1.000
_cell.length_b   1.000
_cell.length_c   1.000
_cell.angle_alpha   90.00
_cell.angle_beta   90.00
_cell.angle_gamma   90.00
#
_symmetry.space_group_name_H-M   'P 1'
#
loop_
_entity.id
_entity.type
_entity.pdbx_description
1 polymer ?
#
loop_
_entity_poly.entity_id
_entity_poly.type
_entity_poly.pdbx_seq_one_letter_code
_entity_poly.pdbx_strand_id
1 'polypeptide(L)'
;MDLHTHPGGGPLMAVQLENNTVIHWRVHGVPLRFARVMPIIDLHYISNDIDEIAGGPHAVIVFTYCAHLVFHPITFYVFEVAKIRQSIVALLSRAPYTTVIIKSGNTTGRK
;
A
#
# COMPACT_ATOMS: atom_id res chain seq x y z
N MET A 1 20.29 7.92 7.70
CA MET A 1 19.42 8.86 6.97
C MET A 1 18.23 9.14 7.87
N ASP A 2 18.05 10.39 8.29
CA ASP A 2 16.84 10.83 8.98
C ASP A 2 15.82 11.20 7.90
N LEU A 3 14.61 10.63 8.00
CA LEU A 3 13.54 10.84 7.03
C LEU A 3 12.55 11.94 7.47
N HIS A 4 12.77 12.54 8.65
CA HIS A 4 11.92 13.60 9.23
C HIS A 4 10.43 13.23 9.34
N THR A 5 10.15 11.98 9.67
CA THR A 5 8.77 11.46 9.66
C THR A 5 8.26 11.09 11.02
N HIS A 6 6.94 11.21 11.20
CA HIS A 6 6.31 11.01 12.49
C HIS A 6 6.58 9.57 13.00
N PRO A 7 7.08 9.39 14.23
CA PRO A 7 7.55 8.09 14.74
C PRO A 7 6.45 7.02 14.90
N GLY A 8 5.18 7.38 14.67
CA GLY A 8 4.03 6.47 14.73
C GLY A 8 3.72 5.71 13.44
N GLY A 9 4.34 6.07 12.30
CA GLY A 9 4.08 5.43 11.01
C GLY A 9 4.75 4.07 10.88
N GLY A 10 5.97 3.90 11.38
CA GLY A 10 6.79 2.70 11.11
C GLY A 10 8.01 3.07 10.26
N PRO A 11 8.90 2.11 9.97
CA PRO A 11 10.09 2.39 9.19
C PRO A 11 9.70 2.67 7.74
N LEU A 12 9.81 3.93 7.31
CA LEU A 12 9.47 4.33 5.95
C LEU A 12 10.39 3.73 4.88
N MET A 13 11.61 3.37 5.26
CA MET A 13 12.57 2.79 4.36
C MET A 13 13.50 1.82 5.07
N ALA A 14 13.80 0.70 4.41
CA ALA A 14 14.89 -0.21 4.75
C ALA A 14 15.75 -0.45 3.51
N VAL A 15 17.07 -0.51 3.70
CA VAL A 15 18.04 -0.68 2.62
C VAL A 15 18.95 -1.87 2.95
N GLN A 16 19.04 -2.81 2.01
CA GLN A 16 19.98 -3.93 2.05
C GLN A 16 20.90 -3.87 0.84
N LEU A 17 22.18 -3.59 1.06
CA LEU A 17 23.14 -3.32 -0.01
C LEU A 17 23.57 -4.58 -0.77
N GLU A 18 23.69 -5.72 -0.09
CA GLU A 18 24.17 -6.98 -0.71
C GLU A 18 23.32 -7.43 -1.90
N ASN A 19 21.99 -7.27 -1.78
CA ASN A 19 21.02 -7.62 -2.81
C ASN A 19 20.43 -6.38 -3.50
N ASN A 20 21.02 -5.19 -3.27
CA ASN A 20 20.53 -3.90 -3.77
C ASN A 20 19.01 -3.72 -3.59
N THR A 21 18.49 -4.09 -2.42
CA THR A 21 17.06 -4.08 -2.12
C THR A 21 16.72 -2.86 -1.28
N VAL A 22 15.74 -2.08 -1.75
CA VAL A 22 15.16 -0.98 -0.99
C VAL A 22 13.68 -1.28 -0.78
N ILE A 23 13.26 -1.26 0.48
CA ILE A 23 11.87 -1.40 0.86
C ILE A 23 11.38 -0.01 1.25
N HIS A 24 10.35 0.47 0.59
CA HIS A 24 9.59 1.65 1.02
C HIS A 24 8.29 1.20 1.65
N TRP A 25 7.93 1.81 2.77
CA TRP A 25 6.66 1.56 3.44
C TRP A 25 5.90 2.88 3.59
N ARG A 26 4.59 2.82 3.36
CA ARG A 26 3.66 3.95 3.54
C ARG A 26 2.37 3.48 4.19
N VAL A 27 1.73 4.39 4.93
CA VAL A 27 0.35 4.24 5.41
C VAL A 27 -0.59 4.44 4.23
N HIS A 28 -1.61 3.58 4.09
CA HIS A 28 -2.68 3.82 3.14
C HIS A 28 -3.63 4.92 3.64
N GLY A 29 -4.34 5.58 2.73
CA GLY A 29 -5.27 6.66 3.04
C GLY A 29 -6.48 6.22 3.87
N VAL A 30 -7.37 7.16 4.16
CA VAL A 30 -8.60 6.89 4.90
C VAL A 30 -9.47 5.82 4.20
N PRO A 31 -10.21 4.98 4.96
CA PRO A 31 -10.41 5.02 6.40
C PRO A 31 -9.24 4.42 7.18
N LEU A 32 -8.85 5.10 8.26
CA LEU A 32 -7.84 4.67 9.21
C LEU A 32 -8.40 4.70 10.62
N ARG A 33 -8.03 3.72 11.43
CA ARG A 33 -8.39 3.69 12.85
C ARG A 33 -7.14 3.53 13.70
N PHE A 34 -6.39 4.63 13.83
CA PHE A 34 -5.25 4.75 14.74
C PHE A 34 -5.63 5.57 15.98
N ALA A 35 -4.99 5.28 17.12
CA ALA A 35 -5.12 6.09 18.33
C ALA A 35 -4.38 7.44 18.23
N ARG A 36 -3.51 7.62 17.23
CA ARG A 36 -2.75 8.85 16.97
C ARG A 36 -3.14 9.46 15.62
N VAL A 37 -3.22 10.78 15.58
CA VAL A 37 -3.44 11.56 14.36
C VAL A 37 -2.23 11.40 13.44
N MET A 38 -2.45 10.94 12.21
CA MET A 38 -1.43 10.97 11.16
C MET A 38 -1.50 12.30 10.41
N PRO A 39 -0.35 12.91 10.06
CA PRO A 39 -0.33 14.06 9.16
C PRO A 39 -1.04 13.74 7.85
N ILE A 40 -1.84 14.67 7.33
CA ILE A 40 -2.58 14.47 6.05
C ILE A 40 -1.62 14.17 4.90
N ILE A 41 -0.41 14.74 4.95
CA ILE A 41 0.64 14.50 3.95
C ILE A 41 1.11 13.04 3.88
N ASP A 42 0.87 12.25 4.94
CA ASP A 42 1.25 10.83 5.02
C ASP A 42 0.07 9.90 4.65
N LEU A 43 -1.08 10.45 4.23
CA LEU A 43 -2.29 9.70 3.89
C LEU A 43 -2.45 9.58 2.38
N HIS A 44 -1.94 8.49 1.81
CA HIS A 44 -1.92 8.28 0.35
C HIS A 44 -2.97 7.26 -0.11
N TYR A 45 -3.70 7.57 -1.17
CA TYR A 45 -4.52 6.54 -1.82
C TYR A 45 -3.62 5.55 -2.54
N ILE A 46 -3.84 4.25 -2.29
CA ILE A 46 -3.05 3.16 -2.89
C ILE A 46 -3.02 3.27 -4.42
N SER A 47 -4.14 3.66 -5.05
CA SER A 47 -4.20 3.88 -6.49
C SER A 47 -3.20 4.94 -6.97
N ASN A 48 -3.11 6.06 -6.27
CA ASN A 48 -2.23 7.17 -6.64
C ASN A 48 -0.76 6.77 -6.51
N ASP A 49 -0.40 6.08 -5.41
CA ASP A 49 0.95 5.54 -5.24
C ASP A 49 1.31 4.57 -6.37
N ILE A 50 0.39 3.70 -6.79
CA ILE A 50 0.60 2.75 -7.89
C ILE A 50 0.76 3.48 -9.23
N ASP A 51 0.04 4.57 -9.46
CA ASP A 51 0.10 5.34 -10.69
C ASP A 51 1.45 6.07 -10.86
N GLU A 52 2.11 6.44 -9.76
CA GLU A 52 3.44 7.07 -9.75
C GLU A 52 4.60 6.07 -9.91
N ILE A 53 4.36 4.78 -9.66
CA ILE A 53 5.40 3.75 -9.78
C ILE A 53 5.61 3.37 -11.26
N ALA A 54 6.85 3.51 -11.75
CA ALA A 54 7.21 3.12 -13.11
C ALA A 54 6.98 1.62 -13.39
N GLY A 55 7.29 0.76 -12.39
CA GLY A 55 7.19 -0.69 -12.48
C GLY A 55 8.44 -1.36 -13.06
N GLY A 56 8.30 -2.63 -13.44
CA GLY A 56 9.33 -3.43 -14.10
C GLY A 56 9.75 -4.67 -13.30
N PRO A 57 10.70 -5.47 -13.81
CA PRO A 57 11.10 -6.75 -13.23
C PRO A 57 11.74 -6.66 -11.84
N HIS A 58 12.16 -5.45 -11.43
CA HIS A 58 12.77 -5.18 -10.13
C HIS A 58 11.84 -4.42 -9.18
N ALA A 59 10.59 -4.15 -9.59
CA ALA A 59 9.60 -3.50 -8.77
C ALA A 59 8.62 -4.54 -8.21
N VAL A 60 8.45 -4.52 -6.89
CA VAL A 60 7.46 -5.34 -6.18
C VAL A 60 6.56 -4.41 -5.38
N ILE A 61 5.26 -4.49 -5.64
CA ILE A 61 4.24 -3.74 -4.89
C ILE A 61 3.52 -4.72 -3.96
N VAL A 62 3.52 -4.42 -2.66
CA VAL A 62 2.85 -5.24 -1.65
C VAL A 62 1.87 -4.37 -0.87
N PHE A 63 0.60 -4.76 -0.80
CA PHE A 63 -0.37 -4.06 0.03
C PHE A 63 -1.41 -5.00 0.64
N THR A 64 -2.03 -4.50 1.71
CA THR A 64 -3.20 -5.10 2.36
C THR A 64 -4.30 -4.06 2.43
N TYR A 65 -5.55 -4.46 2.22
CA TYR A 65 -6.68 -3.53 2.22
C TYR A 65 -7.92 -4.21 2.78
N CYS A 66 -8.13 -4.10 4.11
CA CYS A 66 -9.24 -4.78 4.78
C CYS A 66 -9.65 -4.15 6.12
N ALA A 67 -8.80 -4.23 7.16
CA ALA A 67 -9.23 -4.11 8.56
C ALA A 67 -9.99 -2.81 8.93
N HIS A 68 -9.73 -1.70 8.25
CA HIS A 68 -10.43 -0.43 8.50
C HIS A 68 -11.72 -0.28 7.69
N LEU A 69 -11.86 -1.01 6.58
CA LEU A 69 -13.00 -0.93 5.68
C LEU A 69 -14.19 -1.76 6.16
N VAL A 70 -13.98 -2.72 7.06
CA VAL A 70 -15.06 -3.56 7.63
C VAL A 70 -16.11 -2.76 8.41
N PHE A 71 -15.81 -1.51 8.78
CA PHE A 71 -16.73 -0.60 9.45
C PHE A 71 -17.52 0.29 8.48
N HIS A 72 -17.27 0.16 7.18
CA HIS A 72 -17.92 0.95 6.15
C HIS A 72 -18.85 0.08 5.30
N PRO A 73 -19.84 0.69 4.60
CA PRO A 73 -20.69 -0.06 3.69
C PRO A 73 -19.88 -0.82 2.64
N ILE A 74 -20.35 -2.00 2.25
CA ILE A 74 -19.68 -2.83 1.23
C ILE A 74 -19.50 -2.08 -0.10
N THR A 75 -20.40 -1.16 -0.44
CA THR A 75 -20.30 -0.32 -1.63
C THR A 75 -19.05 0.57 -1.62
N PHE A 76 -18.65 1.07 -0.45
CA PHE A 76 -17.40 1.82 -0.28
C PHE A 76 -16.19 0.94 -0.58
N TYR A 77 -16.16 -0.27 -0.01
CA TYR A 77 -15.09 -1.25 -0.27
C TYR A 77 -14.97 -1.59 -1.77
N VAL A 78 -16.09 -1.88 -2.43
CA VAL A 78 -16.12 -2.19 -3.86
C VAL A 78 -15.58 -1.04 -4.70
N PHE A 79 -15.98 0.20 -4.37
CA PHE A 79 -15.54 1.39 -5.09
C PHE A 79 -14.02 1.61 -4.97
N GLU A 80 -13.47 1.50 -3.76
CA GLU A 80 -12.03 1.68 -3.55
C GLU A 80 -11.20 0.57 -4.20
N VAL A 81 -11.64 -0.69 -4.12
CA VAL A 81 -10.97 -1.81 -4.80
C VAL A 81 -11.02 -1.65 -6.33
N ALA A 82 -12.11 -1.11 -6.89
CA ALA A 82 -12.20 -0.84 -8.32
C ALA A 82 -11.14 0.17 -8.80
N LYS A 83 -10.88 1.24 -8.03
CA LYS A 83 -9.82 2.21 -8.31
C LYS A 83 -8.44 1.57 -8.27
N ILE A 84 -8.15 0.82 -7.20
CA ILE A 84 -6.86 0.10 -7.06
C ILE A 84 -6.65 -0.86 -8.23
N ARG A 85 -7.70 -1.61 -8.61
CA ARG A 85 -7.66 -2.51 -9.77
C ARG A 85 -7.34 -1.74 -11.06
N GLN A 86 -7.95 -0.57 -11.28
CA GLN A 86 -7.69 0.25 -12.46
C GLN A 86 -6.21 0.66 -12.54
N SER A 87 -5.63 1.17 -11.45
CA SER A 87 -4.21 1.53 -11.39
C SER A 87 -3.28 0.33 -11.59
N ILE A 88 -3.61 -0.84 -11.02
CA ILE A 88 -2.84 -2.08 -11.26
C ILE A 88 -2.89 -2.50 -12.72
N VAL A 89 -4.06 -2.47 -13.37
CA VAL A 89 -4.19 -2.81 -14.79
C VAL A 89 -3.38 -1.84 -15.65
N ALA A 90 -3.43 -0.54 -15.36
CA ALA A 90 -2.61 0.46 -16.05
C ALA A 90 -1.11 0.21 -15.85
N LEU A 91 -0.69 -0.16 -14.63
CA LEU A 91 0.69 -0.52 -14.32
C LEU A 91 1.16 -1.75 -15.08
N LEU A 92 0.40 -2.83 -15.05
CA LEU A 92 0.78 -4.06 -15.74
C LEU A 92 0.71 -3.92 -17.27
N SER A 93 -0.12 -3.01 -17.79
CA SER A 93 -0.14 -2.67 -19.21
C SER A 93 1.14 -1.95 -19.66
N ARG A 94 1.73 -1.09 -18.82
CA ARG A 94 2.98 -0.36 -19.14
C ARG A 94 4.25 -1.11 -18.73
N ALA A 95 4.17 -1.94 -17.69
CA ALA A 95 5.28 -2.66 -17.08
C ALA A 95 4.86 -4.09 -16.67
N PRO A 96 4.71 -5.01 -17.66
CA PRO A 96 4.10 -6.32 -17.46
C PRO A 96 4.86 -7.26 -16.52
N TYR A 97 6.16 -7.00 -16.30
CA TYR A 97 7.01 -7.78 -15.39
C TYR A 97 6.99 -7.27 -13.95
N THR A 98 6.15 -6.30 -13.62
CA THR A 98 5.98 -5.83 -12.24
C THR A 98 5.28 -6.90 -11.41
N THR A 99 5.82 -7.20 -10.22
CA THR A 99 5.15 -8.13 -9.30
C THR A 99 4.23 -7.36 -8.37
N VAL A 100 2.96 -7.77 -8.29
CA VAL A 100 1.97 -7.20 -7.36
C VAL A 100 1.48 -8.29 -6.42
N ILE A 101 1.67 -8.10 -5.12
CA ILE A 101 1.26 -9.03 -4.06
C ILE A 101 0.16 -8.37 -3.26
N ILE A 102 -1.01 -9.02 -3.24
CA ILE A 102 -2.17 -8.55 -2.50
C ILE A 102 -2.40 -9.49 -1.32
N LYS A 103 -2.27 -8.97 -0.10
CA LYS A 103 -2.61 -9.71 1.11
C LYS A 103 -4.05 -9.39 1.50
N SER A 104 -4.90 -10.42 1.54
CA SER A 104 -6.26 -10.29 2.04
C SER A 104 -6.30 -10.04 3.55
N GLY A 105 -7.49 -9.73 4.07
CA GLY A 105 -7.71 -9.65 5.52
C GLY A 105 -7.29 -10.94 6.23
N ASN A 106 -6.74 -10.81 7.43
CA ASN A 106 -6.42 -11.95 8.26
C ASN A 106 -7.73 -12.66 8.64
N THR A 107 -7.89 -13.91 8.23
CA THR A 107 -8.89 -14.81 8.80
C THR A 107 -8.25 -15.54 9.95
N THR A 108 -8.86 -15.57 11.13
CA THR A 108 -8.46 -16.49 12.19
C THR A 108 -8.41 -17.89 11.58
N GLY A 109 -7.23 -18.51 11.56
CA GLY A 109 -7.09 -19.88 11.04
C GLY A 109 -8.08 -20.80 11.75
N ARG A 110 -8.54 -21.85 11.07
CA ARG A 110 -9.21 -22.95 11.80
C ARG A 110 -8.19 -23.47 12.81
N LYS A 111 -8.58 -23.46 14.09
CA LYS A 111 -7.83 -24.13 15.15
C LYS A 111 -7.77 -25.62 14.86
#